data_AF-A0A7S3TB25-F1
#
_entry.id   AF-A0A7S3TB25-F1
#
_cell.length_a   1.000
_cell.length_b   1.000
_cell.length_c   1.000
_cell.angle_alpha   90.00
_cell.angle_beta   90.00
_cell.angle_gamma   90.00
#
_symmetry.space_group_name_H-M   'P 1'
#
loop_
_entity.id
_entity.type
_entity.pdbx_description
1 polymer ?
#
loop_
_entity_poly.entity_id
_entity_poly.type
_entity_poly.pdbx_seq_one_letter_code
_entity_poly.pdbx_strand_id
1 'polypeptide(L)'
;ALEKAEKRRERCEMLGLRAVLTPDEFLCPISKGVMRDPVVASDGHTYERVEISRVLQIYPSRSPLTRERLEPHLYPNRALLARIANHEAEVIDGLEEAMQLGAA
;
A
#
# COMPACT_ATOMS: atom_id res chain seq x y z
N ALA A 1 4.47 -4.85 19.74
CA ALA A 1 3.87 -5.24 18.44
C ALA A 1 4.26 -4.24 17.35
N LEU A 2 3.94 -2.95 17.51
CA LEU A 2 4.33 -1.86 16.60
C LEU A 2 5.85 -1.76 16.37
N GLU A 3 6.64 -1.77 17.45
CA GLU A 3 8.10 -1.63 17.38
C GLU A 3 8.81 -2.81 16.67
N LYS A 4 8.23 -4.02 16.79
CA LYS A 4 8.67 -5.19 16.01
C LYS A 4 8.29 -5.05 14.54
N ALA A 5 7.11 -4.50 14.23
CA ALA A 5 6.68 -4.25 12.86
C ALA A 5 7.53 -3.16 12.16
N GLU A 6 7.98 -2.14 12.89
CA GLU A 6 8.84 -1.07 12.37
C GLU A 6 10.25 -1.57 12.03
N LYS A 7 10.93 -2.27 12.95
CA LYS A 7 12.25 -2.89 12.66
C LYS A 7 12.22 -3.87 11.49
N ARG A 8 11.12 -4.62 11.37
CA ARG A 8 10.88 -5.58 10.29
C ARG A 8 10.69 -4.86 8.95
N ARG A 9 9.96 -3.73 8.96
CA ARG A 9 9.80 -2.83 7.82
C ARG A 9 11.14 -2.28 7.32
N GLU A 10 12.02 -1.83 8.21
CA GLU A 10 13.35 -1.31 7.87
C GLU A 10 14.24 -2.39 7.21
N ARG A 11 14.24 -3.63 7.73
CA ARG A 11 15.03 -4.74 7.14
C ARG A 11 14.57 -5.12 5.73
N CYS A 12 13.26 -5.20 5.49
CA CYS A 12 12.73 -5.46 4.15
C CYS A 12 13.03 -4.32 3.17
N GLU A 13 13.06 -3.09 3.66
CA GLU A 13 13.38 -1.91 2.86
C GLU A 13 14.86 -1.88 2.47
N MET A 14 15.76 -2.22 3.39
CA MET A 14 17.20 -2.33 3.13
C MET A 14 17.57 -3.40 2.09
N LEU A 15 16.83 -4.50 2.02
CA LEU A 15 17.09 -5.60 1.08
C LEU A 15 16.39 -5.44 -0.28
N GLY A 16 15.55 -4.41 -0.47
CA GLY A 16 14.84 -4.16 -1.74
C GLY A 16 13.82 -5.23 -2.15
N LEU A 17 13.64 -6.28 -1.35
CA LEU A 17 12.72 -7.41 -1.62
C LEU A 17 11.24 -7.00 -1.59
N ARG A 18 10.97 -5.85 -0.98
CA ARG A 18 9.62 -5.32 -0.83
C ARG A 18 8.93 -5.08 -2.17
N ALA A 19 9.65 -4.65 -3.21
CA ALA A 19 9.04 -4.37 -4.52
C ALA A 19 8.72 -5.64 -5.33
N VAL A 20 9.51 -6.70 -5.18
CA VAL A 20 9.29 -7.98 -5.89
C VAL A 20 8.17 -8.81 -5.24
N LEU A 21 8.05 -8.71 -3.92
CA LEU A 21 7.11 -9.52 -3.16
C LEU A 21 5.77 -8.83 -2.92
N THR A 22 5.59 -7.57 -3.35
CA THR A 22 4.32 -6.85 -3.12
C THR A 22 3.37 -7.03 -4.30
N PRO A 23 2.15 -7.57 -4.07
CA PRO A 23 1.09 -7.60 -5.08
C PRO A 23 0.75 -6.21 -5.62
N ASP A 24 0.50 -6.12 -6.93
CA ASP A 24 0.12 -4.87 -7.61
C ASP A 24 -1.14 -4.22 -7.01
N GLU A 25 -2.07 -5.03 -6.48
CA GLU A 25 -3.29 -4.55 -5.83
C GLU A 25 -3.03 -3.74 -4.54
N PHE A 26 -1.82 -3.82 -3.98
CA PHE A 26 -1.43 -3.03 -2.80
C PHE A 26 -0.79 -1.70 -3.19
N LEU A 27 -0.51 -1.49 -4.47
CA LEU A 27 0.13 -0.29 -4.98
C LEU A 27 -0.90 0.78 -5.32
N CYS A 28 -0.61 2.01 -4.88
CA CYS A 28 -1.41 3.17 -5.26
C CYS A 28 -1.28 3.41 -6.77
N PRO A 29 -2.39 3.55 -7.52
CA PRO A 29 -2.33 3.80 -8.96
C PRO A 29 -1.61 5.10 -9.35
N ILE A 30 -1.58 6.08 -8.44
CA ILE A 30 -0.94 7.39 -8.63
C ILE A 30 0.55 7.33 -8.29
N SER A 31 0.92 7.01 -7.05
CA SER A 31 2.32 7.04 -6.60
C SER A 31 3.12 5.79 -6.92
N LYS A 32 2.46 4.69 -7.31
CA LYS A 32 3.05 3.35 -7.49
C LYS A 32 3.70 2.76 -6.23
N GLY A 33 3.52 3.40 -5.08
CA GLY A 33 3.99 2.90 -3.78
C GLY A 33 2.92 2.10 -3.04
N VAL A 34 3.34 1.29 -2.08
CA VAL A 34 2.44 0.54 -1.19
C VAL A 34 1.55 1.50 -0.41
N MET A 35 0.23 1.27 -0.45
CA MET A 35 -0.73 2.09 0.29
C MET A 35 -0.60 1.89 1.80
N ARG A 36 -0.53 3.01 2.53
CA ARG A 36 -0.51 3.08 4.00
C ARG A 36 -1.86 3.52 4.55
N ASP A 37 -2.58 4.37 3.81
CA ASP A 37 -3.95 4.76 4.11
C ASP A 37 -4.82 4.59 2.86
N PRO A 38 -5.17 3.33 2.50
CA PRO A 38 -5.94 3.06 1.30
C PRO A 38 -7.37 3.60 1.43
N VAL A 39 -7.81 4.40 0.47
CA VAL A 39 -9.15 4.98 0.38
C VAL A 39 -9.81 4.70 -0.95
N VAL A 40 -11.09 4.35 -0.93
CA VAL A 40 -11.93 4.14 -2.10
C VAL A 40 -12.58 5.46 -2.50
N ALA A 41 -12.48 5.82 -3.77
CA ALA A 41 -13.22 6.93 -4.35
C ALA A 41 -14.52 6.44 -5.02
N SER A 42 -15.38 7.37 -5.43
CA SER A 42 -16.68 7.06 -6.06
C SER A 42 -16.59 6.31 -7.39
N ASP A 43 -15.42 6.28 -8.02
CA ASP A 43 -15.13 5.47 -9.22
C ASP A 43 -14.79 4.00 -8.90
N GLY A 44 -14.85 3.61 -7.63
CA GLY A 44 -14.57 2.26 -7.16
C GLY A 44 -13.08 1.91 -7.04
N HIS A 45 -12.17 2.83 -7.37
CA HIS A 45 -10.74 2.58 -7.27
C HIS A 45 -10.21 2.96 -5.90
N THR A 46 -9.15 2.27 -5.47
CA THR A 46 -8.46 2.55 -4.21
C THR A 46 -7.17 3.30 -4.47
N TYR A 47 -6.91 4.33 -3.66
CA TYR A 47 -5.74 5.19 -3.74
C TYR A 47 -5.11 5.37 -2.36
N GLU A 48 -3.86 5.82 -2.34
CA GLU A 48 -3.28 6.40 -1.13
C GLU A 48 -3.95 7.76 -0.84
N ARG A 49 -4.42 7.97 0.39
CA ARG A 49 -5.19 9.16 0.78
C ARG A 49 -4.50 10.46 0.41
N VAL A 50 -3.21 10.58 0.72
CA VAL A 50 -2.48 11.83 0.47
C VAL A 50 -2.38 12.15 -1.01
N GLU A 51 -2.26 11.12 -1.87
CA GLU A 51 -2.11 11.30 -3.31
C GLU A 51 -3.44 11.66 -3.98
N ILE A 52 -4.52 10.95 -3.67
CA ILE A 52 -5.83 11.29 -4.26
C ILE A 52 -6.32 12.65 -3.76
N SER A 53 -6.03 13.00 -2.50
CA SER A 53 -6.37 14.32 -1.96
C SER A 53 -5.64 15.44 -2.71
N ARG A 54 -4.35 15.26 -3.02
CA ARG A 54 -3.57 16.19 -3.85
C ARG A 54 -4.16 16.30 -5.26
N VAL A 55 -4.55 15.19 -5.88
CA VAL A 55 -5.17 15.22 -7.21
C VAL A 55 -6.49 15.99 -7.19
N LEU A 56 -7.34 15.74 -6.19
CA LEU A 56 -8.65 16.42 -6.07
C LEU A 56 -8.53 17.93 -5.77
N GLN A 57 -7.41 18.37 -5.19
CA GLN A 57 -7.11 19.80 -5.04
C GLN A 57 -6.77 20.48 -6.39
N ILE A 58 -6.08 19.78 -7.29
CA ILE A 58 -5.63 20.33 -8.59
C ILE A 58 -6.70 20.15 -9.66
N TYR A 59 -7.35 18.99 -9.68
CA TYR A 59 -8.38 18.60 -10.64
C TYR A 59 -9.66 18.22 -9.89
N PRO A 60 -10.43 19.22 -9.42
CA PRO A 60 -11.65 18.97 -8.68
C PRO A 60 -12.61 18.11 -9.51
N SER A 61 -13.06 17.01 -8.93
CA SER A 61 -14.08 16.14 -9.50
C SER A 61 -13.70 15.31 -10.73
N ARG A 62 -12.42 14.95 -10.92
CA ARG A 62 -12.01 14.01 -11.98
C ARG A 62 -11.23 12.82 -11.42
N SER A 63 -11.60 11.62 -11.86
CA SER A 63 -10.83 10.41 -11.56
C SER A 63 -9.44 10.49 -12.19
N PRO A 64 -8.36 10.20 -11.45
CA PRO A 64 -7.02 10.08 -12.02
C PRO A 64 -6.89 8.97 -13.07
N LEU A 65 -7.77 7.95 -13.02
CA LEU A 65 -7.68 6.76 -13.89
C LEU A 65 -8.65 6.82 -15.05
N THR A 66 -9.94 7.03 -14.75
CA THR A 66 -10.99 6.98 -15.77
C THR A 66 -11.22 8.33 -16.44
N ARG A 67 -10.75 9.43 -15.82
CA ARG A 67 -11.02 10.83 -16.20
C ARG A 67 -12.50 11.24 -16.12
N GLU A 68 -13.35 10.34 -15.65
CA GLU A 68 -14.77 10.56 -15.38
C GLU A 68 -14.98 11.40 -14.12
N ARG A 69 -16.22 11.87 -13.93
CA ARG A 69 -16.59 12.66 -12.77
C ARG A 69 -16.40 11.87 -11.48
N LEU A 70 -15.66 12.45 -10.53
CA LEU A 70 -15.42 11.88 -9.21
C LEU A 70 -16.09 12.74 -8.15
N GLU A 71 -16.83 12.11 -7.24
CA GLU A 71 -17.24 12.77 -6.00
C GLU A 71 -16.05 13.01 -5.07
N PRO A 72 -16.04 14.12 -4.30
CA PRO A 72 -14.93 14.47 -3.42
C PRO A 72 -14.82 13.58 -2.17
N HIS A 73 -15.85 12.76 -1.89
CA HIS A 73 -15.86 11.88 -0.71
C HIS A 73 -14.96 10.67 -0.92
N LEU A 74 -14.15 10.37 0.09
CA LEU A 74 -13.21 9.25 0.13
C LEU A 74 -13.56 8.34 1.30
N TYR A 75 -13.68 7.04 1.04
CA TYR A 75 -14.08 6.04 2.03
C TYR A 75 -12.88 5.18 2.43
N PRO A 76 -12.56 4.97 3.72
CA PRO A 76 -11.44 4.12 4.12
C PRO A 76 -11.62 2.66 3.63
N ASN A 77 -10.60 2.10 2.97
CA ASN A 77 -10.56 0.70 2.58
C ASN A 77 -9.88 -0.15 3.67
N ARG A 78 -10.58 -0.37 4.79
CA ARG A 78 -10.04 -1.12 5.93
C ARG A 78 -9.71 -2.58 5.60
N ALA A 79 -10.46 -3.19 4.68
CA ALA A 79 -10.20 -4.56 4.24
C ALA A 79 -8.85 -4.66 3.50
N LEU A 80 -8.58 -3.74 2.58
CA LEU A 80 -7.28 -3.69 1.90
C LEU A 80 -6.14 -3.37 2.85
N LEU A 81 -6.34 -2.44 3.79
CA LEU A 81 -5.34 -2.12 4.81
C LEU A 81 -4.94 -3.36 5.63
N ALA A 82 -5.93 -4.17 6.05
CA ALA A 82 -5.67 -5.41 6.79
C ALA A 82 -4.92 -6.44 5.92
N ARG A 83 -5.30 -6.58 4.64
CA ARG A 83 -4.61 -7.48 3.70
C ARG A 83 -3.15 -7.09 3.47
N ILE A 84 -2.88 -5.79 3.29
CA ILE A 84 -1.51 -5.26 3.16
C ILE A 84 -0.69 -5.59 4.42
N ALA A 85 -1.25 -5.33 5.60
CA ALA A 85 -0.55 -5.58 6.86
C ALA A 85 -0.24 -7.08 7.07
N ASN A 86 -1.17 -7.97 6.76
CA ASN A 86 -0.97 -9.41 6.86
C ASN A 86 0.12 -9.88 5.88
N HIS A 87 0.05 -9.44 4.63
CA HIS A 87 1.04 -9.79 3.62
C HIS A 87 2.45 -9.31 3.99
N GLU A 88 2.58 -8.08 4.49
CA GLU A 88 3.88 -7.59 4.98
C GLU A 88 4.42 -8.48 6.12
N ALA A 89 3.57 -8.93 7.04
CA ALA A 89 3.98 -9.84 8.11
C ALA A 89 4.44 -11.20 7.56
N GLU A 90 3.67 -11.81 6.66
CA GLU A 90 3.99 -13.11 6.04
C GLU A 90 5.30 -13.06 5.26
N VAL A 91 5.51 -12.01 4.46
CA VAL A 91 6.76 -11.81 3.72
C VAL A 91 7.96 -11.73 4.66
N ILE A 92 7.83 -10.98 5.75
CA ILE A 92 8.94 -10.84 6.69
C ILE A 92 9.23 -12.16 7.41
N ASP A 93 8.20 -12.88 7.85
CA ASP A 93 8.38 -14.18 8.53
C ASP A 93 9.07 -15.18 7.59
N GLY A 94 8.64 -15.27 6.33
CA GLY A 94 9.28 -16.13 5.33
C GLY A 94 10.73 -15.74 5.02
N LEU A 95 11.06 -14.44 5.02
CA LEU A 95 12.44 -13.97 4.83
C LEU A 95 13.32 -14.27 6.06
N GLU A 96 12.78 -14.19 7.27
CA GLU A 96 13.50 -14.55 8.49
C GLU A 96 13.84 -16.05 8.54
N GLU A 97 12.88 -16.91 8.18
CA GLU A 97 13.09 -18.36 8.04
C GLU A 97 14.15 -18.68 6.98
N ALA A 98 14.07 -18.06 5.80
CA ALA A 98 15.05 -18.26 4.73
C ALA A 98 16.48 -17.83 5.13
N MET A 99 16.62 -16.76 5.89
CA MET A 99 17.92 -16.31 6.40
C MET A 99 18.50 -17.23 7.48
N GLN A 100 17.67 -17.91 8.27
CA GLN A 100 18.13 -18.88 9.28
C GLN A 100 18.61 -20.19 8.63
N LEU A 101 18.00 -20.60 7.52
CA LEU A 101 18.40 -21.78 6.75
C LEU A 101 19.71 -21.60 5.97
N GLY A 102 20.08 -20.36 5.61
CA GLY A 102 21.36 -20.06 4.94
C GLY A 102 22.57 -19.93 5.87
N ALA A 103 22.38 -20.05 7.19
CA ALA A 103 23.42 -19.96 8.21
C ALA A 103 23.84 -21.32 8.80
N ALA A 104 23.29 -22.42 8.26
CA ALA A 104 23.64 -23.81 8.59
C ALA A 104 24.40 -24.45 7.42
#